data_AF-A0AAV3P3R9-F1
#
_entry.id   AF-A0AAV3P3R9-F1
#
_cell.length_a   1.000
_cell.length_b   1.000
_cell.length_c   1.000
_cell.angle_alpha   90.00
_cell.angle_beta   90.00
_cell.angle_gamma   90.00
#
_symmetry.space_group_name_H-M   'P 1'
#
loop_
_entity.id
_entity.type
_entity.pdbx_description
1 polymer ?
#
loop_
_entity_poly.entity_id
_entity_poly.type
_entity_poly.pdbx_seq_one_letter_code
_entity_poly.pdbx_strand_id
1 'polypeptide(L)'
;MKASRRAICFLNMNTLVMSLFPWQLILDMHFTVEIARFAGYPSRHVHQIASAIIARAIRIFSARGIDPQSALPEDEWFVETAKGAINKLLLGDSSDTSEIDEDHIMIHDEIISGSDDSPSPLSSLDEEEDTESFASAQTGDLDSPNFTDPET
;
A
#
# COMPACT_ATOMS: atom_id res chain seq x y z
N MET A 1 -36.29 -3.13 21.18
CA MET A 1 -35.32 -3.57 20.16
C MET A 1 -33.92 -3.24 20.67
N LYS A 2 -33.10 -4.23 21.05
CA LYS A 2 -31.72 -4.01 21.51
C LYS A 2 -30.79 -4.24 20.33
N ALA A 3 -30.37 -3.15 19.67
CA ALA A 3 -29.32 -3.22 18.67
C ALA A 3 -28.03 -3.72 19.34
N SER A 4 -27.39 -4.73 18.74
CA SER A 4 -26.15 -5.30 19.25
C SER A 4 -25.06 -4.24 19.25
N ARG A 5 -24.31 -4.11 20.36
CA ARG A 5 -23.16 -3.19 20.45
C ARG A 5 -22.14 -3.43 19.34
N ARG A 6 -22.00 -4.68 18.88
CA ARG A 6 -21.18 -5.03 17.71
C ARG A 6 -21.73 -4.42 16.42
N ALA A 7 -23.05 -4.45 16.21
CA ALA A 7 -23.67 -3.82 15.04
C ALA A 7 -23.50 -2.30 15.05
N ILE A 8 -23.57 -1.66 16.24
CA ILE A 8 -23.34 -0.22 16.39
C ILE A 8 -21.87 0.13 16.10
N CYS A 9 -20.91 -0.64 16.63
CA CYS A 9 -19.49 -0.44 16.31
C CYS A 9 -19.20 -0.67 14.82
N PHE A 10 -19.81 -1.67 14.20
CA PHE A 10 -19.67 -1.92 12.75
C PHE A 10 -20.24 -0.78 11.91
N LEU A 11 -21.43 -0.27 12.23
CA LEU A 11 -21.99 0.91 11.54
C LEU A 11 -21.10 2.15 11.75
N ASN A 12 -20.58 2.36 12.95
CA ASN A 12 -19.74 3.51 13.27
C ASN A 12 -18.39 3.44 12.55
N MET A 13 -17.73 2.27 12.53
CA MET A 13 -16.50 2.06 11.77
C MET A 13 -16.75 2.28 10.27
N ASN A 14 -17.80 1.68 9.72
CA ASN A 14 -18.14 1.83 8.29
C ASN A 14 -18.43 3.29 7.93
N THR A 15 -19.09 4.03 8.82
CA THR A 15 -19.32 5.48 8.65
C THR A 15 -18.03 6.28 8.71
N LEU A 16 -17.10 5.94 9.61
CA LEU A 16 -15.79 6.59 9.74
C LEU A 16 -14.89 6.34 8.53
N VAL A 17 -14.74 5.08 8.07
CA VAL A 17 -13.97 4.80 6.85
C VAL A 17 -14.61 5.44 5.62
N MET A 18 -15.94 5.48 5.52
CA MET A 18 -16.61 6.17 4.40
C MET A 18 -16.43 7.70 4.44
N SER A 19 -16.24 8.31 5.62
CA SER A 19 -16.00 9.75 5.77
C SER A 19 -14.57 10.14 5.39
N LEU A 20 -13.57 9.30 5.70
CA LEU A 20 -12.15 9.60 5.47
C LEU A 20 -11.62 9.10 4.11
N PHE A 21 -12.21 8.07 3.53
CA PHE A 21 -11.80 7.53 2.24
C PHE A 21 -11.82 8.52 1.06
N PRO A 22 -12.84 9.40 0.88
CA PRO A 22 -12.84 10.33 -0.25
C PRO A 22 -11.64 11.26 -0.26
N TRP A 23 -11.19 11.70 0.91
CA TRP A 23 -10.01 12.55 1.08
C TRP A 23 -8.73 11.86 0.65
N GLN A 24 -8.51 10.65 1.15
CA GLN A 24 -7.33 9.86 0.80
C GLN A 24 -7.31 9.56 -0.69
N LEU A 25 -8.44 9.12 -1.26
CA LEU A 25 -8.54 8.80 -2.68
C LEU A 25 -8.22 10.00 -3.56
N ILE A 26 -8.78 11.18 -3.25
CA ILE A 26 -8.55 12.38 -4.06
C ILE A 26 -7.07 12.80 -3.96
N LEU A 27 -6.50 12.79 -2.75
CA LEU A 27 -5.08 13.08 -2.57
C LEU A 27 -4.19 12.10 -3.36
N ASP A 28 -4.47 10.80 -3.30
CA ASP A 28 -3.73 9.76 -4.04
C ASP A 28 -3.79 10.00 -5.56
N MET A 29 -4.95 10.41 -6.09
CA MET A 29 -5.10 10.73 -7.51
C MET A 29 -4.28 11.96 -7.90
N HIS A 30 -4.26 13.02 -7.08
CA HIS A 30 -3.42 14.20 -7.31
C HIS A 30 -1.93 13.86 -7.23
N PHE A 31 -1.53 13.07 -6.24
CA PHE A 31 -0.15 12.59 -6.10
C PHE A 31 0.31 11.77 -7.31
N THR A 32 -0.55 10.88 -7.82
CA THR A 32 -0.26 10.06 -9.01
C THR A 32 -0.05 10.90 -10.27
N VAL A 33 -0.86 11.94 -10.48
CA VAL A 33 -0.69 12.87 -11.61
C VAL A 33 0.62 13.65 -11.47
N GLU A 34 0.92 14.10 -10.25
CA GLU A 34 2.08 14.92 -9.98
C GLU A 34 3.37 14.12 -10.12
N ILE A 35 3.45 12.90 -9.59
CA ILE A 35 4.65 12.05 -9.73
C ILE A 35 4.90 11.64 -11.18
N ALA A 36 3.84 11.40 -11.97
CA ALA A 36 3.97 11.16 -13.40
C ALA A 36 4.56 12.37 -14.14
N ARG A 37 4.14 13.60 -13.77
CA ARG A 37 4.69 14.84 -14.31
C ARG A 37 6.16 15.03 -13.91
N PHE A 38 6.50 14.81 -12.64
CA PHE A 38 7.87 14.93 -12.13
C PHE A 38 8.81 13.92 -12.80
N ALA A 39 8.36 12.69 -13.02
CA ALA A 39 9.14 11.65 -13.69
C ALA A 39 9.21 11.81 -15.23
N GLY A 40 8.64 12.87 -15.80
CA GLY A 40 8.68 13.14 -17.25
C GLY A 40 7.78 12.24 -18.09
N TYR A 41 6.89 11.47 -17.47
CA TYR A 41 5.91 10.65 -18.20
C TYR A 41 4.80 11.52 -18.81
N PRO A 42 4.18 11.08 -19.92
CA PRO A 42 3.03 11.75 -20.51
C PRO A 42 1.82 11.71 -19.55
N SER A 43 1.71 12.72 -18.70
CA SER A 43 0.71 12.80 -17.62
C SER A 43 -0.70 13.12 -18.08
N ARG A 44 -0.91 13.44 -19.37
CA ARG A 44 -2.25 13.79 -19.91
C ARG A 44 -3.28 12.68 -19.69
N HIS A 45 -2.92 11.44 -20.00
CA HIS A 45 -3.83 10.31 -19.86
C HIS A 45 -4.09 9.97 -18.38
N VAL A 46 -3.03 10.02 -17.56
CA VAL A 46 -3.12 9.83 -16.10
C VAL A 46 -4.04 10.89 -15.47
N HIS A 47 -3.91 12.15 -15.88
CA HIS A 47 -4.75 13.24 -15.40
C HIS A 47 -6.23 13.05 -15.80
N GLN A 48 -6.51 12.59 -17.02
CA GLN A 48 -7.87 12.27 -17.44
C GLN A 48 -8.49 11.15 -16.61
N ILE A 49 -7.73 10.07 -16.37
CA ILE A 49 -8.18 8.95 -15.54
C ILE A 49 -8.40 9.41 -14.10
N ALA A 50 -7.43 10.13 -13.52
CA ALA A 50 -7.52 10.69 -12.18
C ALA A 50 -8.75 11.59 -12.02
N SER A 51 -8.97 12.52 -12.96
CA SER A 51 -10.15 13.40 -12.98
C SER A 51 -11.46 12.60 -13.05
N ALA A 52 -11.51 11.56 -13.89
CA ALA A 52 -12.69 10.70 -13.98
C ALA A 52 -12.96 9.92 -12.68
N ILE A 53 -11.92 9.45 -12.01
CA ILE A 53 -12.01 8.74 -10.73
C ILE A 53 -12.50 9.70 -9.63
N ILE A 54 -11.90 10.88 -9.51
CA ILE A 54 -12.28 11.93 -8.54
C ILE A 54 -13.75 12.32 -8.75
N ALA A 55 -14.14 12.65 -9.98
CA ALA A 55 -15.52 13.05 -10.28
C ALA A 55 -16.54 11.94 -9.99
N ARG A 56 -16.15 10.67 -10.21
CA ARG A 56 -16.99 9.52 -9.87
C ARG A 56 -17.12 9.32 -8.36
N ALA A 57 -16.03 9.48 -7.62
CA ALA A 57 -16.05 9.41 -6.17
C ALA A 57 -17.01 10.47 -5.60
N ILE A 58 -16.80 11.75 -5.96
CA ILE A 58 -17.64 12.88 -5.54
C ILE A 58 -19.12 12.57 -5.78
N ARG A 59 -19.48 12.09 -6.98
CA ARG A 59 -20.87 11.75 -7.33
C ARG A 59 -21.48 10.67 -6.44
N ILE A 60 -20.71 9.63 -6.11
CA ILE A 60 -21.18 8.54 -5.22
C ILE A 60 -21.39 9.06 -3.79
N PHE A 61 -20.52 9.96 -3.33
CA PHE A 61 -20.66 10.60 -2.02
C PHE A 61 -21.84 11.57 -1.96
N SER A 62 -22.00 12.43 -2.98
CA SER A 62 -23.18 13.30 -3.11
C SER A 62 -24.49 12.51 -3.10
N ALA A 63 -24.55 11.38 -3.81
CA ALA A 63 -25.73 10.53 -3.87
C ALA A 63 -26.09 9.88 -2.52
N ARG A 64 -25.14 9.79 -1.58
CA ARG A 64 -25.35 9.31 -0.21
C ARG A 64 -25.77 10.41 0.77
N GLY A 65 -25.96 11.65 0.30
CA GLY A 65 -26.34 12.79 1.13
C GLY A 65 -25.17 13.38 1.93
N ILE A 66 -23.94 12.98 1.62
CA ILE A 66 -22.73 13.64 2.12
C ILE A 66 -22.44 14.75 1.13
N ASP A 67 -22.48 16.01 1.57
CA ASP A 67 -22.08 17.12 0.71
C ASP A 67 -20.55 17.13 0.57
N PRO A 68 -20.02 16.77 -0.62
CA PRO A 68 -18.58 16.70 -0.80
C PRO A 68 -17.94 18.09 -0.87
N GLN A 69 -18.68 19.17 -1.17
CA GLN A 69 -18.08 20.50 -1.34
C GLN A 69 -17.87 21.23 -0.01
N SER A 70 -18.70 20.99 1.01
CA SER A 70 -18.42 21.46 2.37
C SER A 70 -17.41 20.59 3.12
N ALA A 71 -17.20 19.36 2.65
CA ALA A 71 -16.37 18.35 3.28
C ALA A 71 -15.09 18.05 2.49
N LEU A 72 -14.71 18.84 1.48
CA LEU A 72 -13.43 18.75 0.77
C LEU A 72 -12.84 20.17 0.66
N PRO A 73 -11.51 20.34 0.75
CA PRO A 73 -10.85 21.59 0.47
C PRO A 73 -10.85 21.84 -1.03
N GLU A 74 -10.36 23.02 -1.39
CA GLU A 74 -10.13 23.38 -2.78
C GLU A 74 -9.11 22.43 -3.45
N ASP A 75 -9.31 22.21 -4.75
CA ASP A 75 -8.47 21.34 -5.59
C ASP A 75 -6.98 21.73 -5.50
N GLU A 76 -6.72 23.03 -5.35
CA GLU A 76 -5.39 23.62 -5.19
C GLU A 76 -4.63 23.03 -3.99
N TRP A 77 -5.32 22.78 -2.86
CA TRP A 77 -4.72 22.20 -1.67
C TRP A 77 -4.15 20.80 -1.94
N PHE A 78 -4.86 19.98 -2.72
CA PHE A 78 -4.40 18.62 -3.07
C PHE A 78 -3.18 18.67 -3.99
N VAL A 79 -3.15 19.60 -4.95
CA VAL A 79 -2.02 19.80 -5.85
C VAL A 79 -0.78 20.27 -5.07
N GLU A 80 -0.93 21.25 -4.19
CA GLU A 80 0.17 21.78 -3.38
C GLU A 80 0.70 20.72 -2.40
N THR A 81 -0.20 19.98 -1.74
CA THR A 81 0.17 18.90 -0.83
C THR A 81 0.89 17.77 -1.57
N ALA A 82 0.43 17.39 -2.76
CA ALA A 82 1.09 16.40 -3.60
C ALA A 82 2.51 16.85 -4.02
N LYS A 83 2.65 18.09 -4.49
CA LYS A 83 3.95 18.67 -4.82
C LYS A 83 4.87 18.74 -3.60
N GLY A 84 4.35 19.14 -2.45
CA GLY A 84 5.09 19.18 -1.19
C GLY A 84 5.58 17.80 -0.76
N ALA A 85 4.74 16.76 -0.87
CA ALA A 85 5.11 15.39 -0.58
C ALA A 85 6.21 14.87 -1.52
N ILE A 86 6.12 15.17 -2.82
CA ILE A 86 7.15 14.79 -3.79
C ILE A 86 8.46 15.53 -3.52
N ASN A 87 8.40 16.82 -3.20
CA ASN A 87 9.60 17.57 -2.84
C ASN A 87 10.28 16.98 -1.59
N LYS A 88 9.52 16.60 -0.56
CA LYS A 88 10.05 15.91 0.62
C LYS A 88 10.66 14.55 0.27
N LEU A 89 10.02 13.78 -0.62
CA LEU A 89 10.52 12.50 -1.10
C LEU A 89 11.85 12.64 -1.87
N LEU A 90 11.97 13.67 -2.71
CA LEU A 90 13.13 13.89 -3.58
C LEU A 90 14.29 14.59 -2.87
N LEU A 91 14.02 15.55 -1.99
CA LEU A 91 15.05 16.30 -1.29
C LEU A 91 15.55 15.57 -0.03
N GLY A 92 14.87 14.50 0.37
CA GLY A 92 15.20 13.72 1.57
C GLY A 92 14.86 14.50 2.84
N ASP A 93 13.99 13.93 3.68
CA ASP A 93 13.95 14.31 5.08
C ASP A 93 15.19 13.71 5.74
N SER A 94 16.29 14.46 5.77
CA SER A 94 17.54 14.06 6.45
C SER A 94 17.45 14.27 7.96
N SER A 95 16.26 14.27 8.56
CA SER A 95 16.09 14.28 10.01
C SER A 95 15.52 12.95 10.45
N ASP A 96 16.14 12.37 11.47
CA ASP A 96 15.72 11.17 12.20
C ASP A 96 16.30 9.84 11.69
N THR A 97 17.57 9.83 11.29
CA THR A 97 18.43 8.69 11.66
C THR A 97 18.92 8.96 13.07
N SER A 98 18.37 8.24 14.04
CA SER A 98 18.82 8.23 15.44
C SER A 98 20.35 8.27 15.53
N GLU A 99 20.85 9.26 16.27
CA GLU A 99 22.22 9.35 16.77
C GLU A 99 22.56 8.03 17.49
N ILE A 100 23.29 7.15 16.80
CA ILE A 100 23.96 6.02 17.44
C ILE A 100 25.30 6.57 17.89
N ASP A 101 25.45 6.73 19.19
CA ASP A 101 26.65 7.16 19.91
C ASP A 101 27.91 6.50 19.31
N GLU A 102 28.82 7.32 18.78
CA GLU A 102 30.03 6.93 18.06
C GLU A 102 31.23 6.77 19.02
N ASP A 103 31.08 5.97 20.09
CA ASP A 103 32.11 5.82 21.12
C ASP A 103 32.52 4.38 21.47
N HIS A 104 32.21 3.37 20.65
CA HIS A 104 32.82 2.05 20.80
C HIS A 104 33.25 1.47 19.45
N ILE A 105 34.56 1.49 19.20
CA ILE A 105 35.41 0.35 18.80
C ILE A 105 36.78 0.96 18.42
N MET A 106 37.75 0.89 19.34
CA MET A 106 39.17 1.02 19.00
C MET A 106 39.62 -0.29 18.33
N ILE A 107 39.67 -0.34 16.99
CA ILE A 107 40.36 -1.43 16.29
C ILE A 107 41.86 -1.13 16.33
N HIS A 108 42.53 -1.75 17.29
CA HIS A 108 43.98 -1.80 17.38
C HIS A 108 44.47 -2.91 16.44
N ASP A 109 44.88 -2.54 15.23
CA ASP A 109 45.50 -3.47 14.28
C ASP A 109 46.97 -3.72 14.70
N GLU A 110 47.22 -4.81 15.42
CA GLU A 110 48.52 -5.46 15.34
C GLU A 110 48.39 -6.99 15.50
N ILE A 111 48.93 -7.68 14.50
CA ILE A 111 49.47 -9.05 14.48
C ILE A 111 48.55 -10.24 14.85
N ILE A 112 48.17 -10.95 13.78
CA ILE A 112 47.83 -12.37 13.75
C ILE A 112 48.82 -13.18 14.61
N SER A 113 48.33 -13.83 15.66
CA SER A 113 49.04 -14.93 16.32
C SER A 113 48.01 -15.96 16.79
N GLY A 114 48.01 -17.12 16.15
CA GLY A 114 47.05 -18.19 16.37
C GLY A 114 47.16 -18.86 17.74
N SER A 115 46.02 -19.33 18.23
CA SER A 115 45.91 -20.47 19.15
C SER A 115 44.50 -21.03 18.99
N ASP A 116 44.43 -22.36 18.93
CA ASP A 116 43.22 -23.14 18.99
C ASP A 116 42.47 -22.89 20.32
N ASP A 117 41.20 -22.50 20.25
CA ASP A 117 40.24 -23.02 21.21
C ASP A 117 38.83 -23.04 20.61
N SER A 118 38.14 -24.12 20.94
CA SER A 118 36.89 -24.62 20.39
C SER A 118 35.77 -23.55 20.23
N PRO A 119 35.14 -23.38 19.05
CA PRO A 119 33.85 -22.70 18.98
C PRO A 119 32.76 -23.66 19.49
N SER A 120 32.26 -23.42 20.71
CA SER A 120 31.04 -24.05 21.21
C SER A 120 29.91 -23.87 20.18
N PRO A 121 29.23 -24.95 19.74
CA PRO A 121 28.09 -24.81 18.85
C PRO A 121 26.93 -24.11 19.57
N LEU A 122 26.30 -23.25 18.78
CA LEU A 122 25.17 -22.40 19.12
C LEU A 122 23.97 -23.23 19.60
N SER A 123 23.17 -22.62 20.46
CA SER A 123 21.94 -23.15 21.05
C SER A 123 21.03 -23.82 20.03
N SER A 124 20.58 -25.02 20.39
CA SER A 124 19.46 -25.78 19.82
C SER A 124 18.20 -24.92 19.60
N LEU A 125 17.81 -24.79 18.35
CA LEU A 125 16.43 -24.55 17.93
C LEU A 125 16.04 -25.78 17.10
N ASP A 126 15.08 -26.53 17.61
CA ASP A 126 14.55 -27.74 16.97
C ASP A 126 14.07 -27.45 15.55
N GLU A 127 14.61 -28.22 14.61
CA GLU A 127 14.15 -28.33 13.23
C GLU A 127 12.91 -29.24 13.21
N GLU A 128 11.73 -28.67 12.93
CA GLU A 128 10.57 -29.44 12.47
C GLU A 128 10.25 -28.94 11.05
N GLU A 129 10.81 -29.65 10.07
CA GLU A 129 10.62 -29.48 8.63
C GLU A 129 9.23 -30.03 8.21
N ASP A 130 8.15 -29.30 8.49
CA ASP A 130 6.83 -29.60 7.90
C ASP A 130 6.74 -29.03 6.47
N THR A 131 7.29 -29.76 5.50
CA THR A 131 7.17 -29.44 4.06
C THR A 131 6.34 -30.47 3.29
N GLU A 132 5.05 -30.64 3.64
CA GLU A 132 4.11 -31.30 2.72
C GLU A 132 2.63 -31.00 2.97
N SER A 133 2.05 -30.08 2.18
CA SER A 133 0.70 -30.26 1.61
C SER A 133 0.29 -29.07 0.73
N PHE A 134 0.94 -28.91 -0.43
CA PHE A 134 0.24 -28.33 -1.58
C PHE A 134 -0.66 -29.42 -2.16
N ALA A 135 -1.83 -29.59 -1.55
CA ALA A 135 -2.87 -30.46 -2.05
C ALA A 135 -3.18 -30.06 -3.50
N SER A 136 -2.99 -31.03 -4.38
CA SER A 136 -3.17 -30.91 -5.82
C SER A 136 -4.57 -30.40 -6.17
N ALA A 137 -4.65 -29.31 -6.93
CA ALA A 137 -5.88 -28.88 -7.58
C ALA A 137 -6.12 -29.77 -8.82
N GLN A 138 -7.09 -30.66 -8.72
CA GLN A 138 -7.61 -31.46 -9.83
C GLN A 138 -8.28 -30.53 -10.86
N THR A 139 -7.70 -30.40 -12.05
CA THR A 139 -8.40 -29.86 -13.21
C THR A 139 -9.36 -30.93 -13.72
N GLY A 140 -10.65 -30.80 -13.40
CA GLY A 140 -11.68 -31.59 -14.05
C GLY A 140 -11.67 -31.27 -15.55
N ASP A 141 -11.54 -32.30 -16.38
CA ASP A 141 -11.71 -32.23 -17.82
C ASP A 141 -13.05 -31.54 -18.15
N LEU A 142 -12.96 -30.42 -18.85
CA LEU A 142 -14.11 -29.77 -19.44
C LEU A 142 -14.45 -30.54 -20.72
N ASP A 143 -15.51 -31.33 -20.65
CA ASP A 143 -16.14 -32.01 -21.77
C ASP A 143 -16.44 -30.98 -22.87
N SER A 144 -15.85 -31.17 -24.06
CA SER A 144 -15.97 -30.22 -25.18
C SER A 144 -17.36 -30.35 -25.81
N PRO A 145 -18.11 -29.26 -26.04
CA PRO A 145 -19.38 -29.36 -26.74
C PRO A 145 -19.13 -29.79 -28.20
N ASN A 146 -19.59 -31.00 -28.51
CA ASN A 146 -19.60 -31.57 -29.84
C ASN A 146 -20.59 -30.79 -30.72
N PHE A 147 -20.10 -29.87 -31.54
CA PHE A 147 -20.90 -29.24 -32.59
C PHE A 147 -20.97 -30.18 -33.79
N THR A 148 -21.99 -31.04 -33.81
CA THR A 148 -22.40 -31.73 -35.03
C THR A 148 -23.02 -30.70 -35.98
N ASP A 149 -22.38 -30.47 -37.12
CA ASP A 149 -22.93 -29.70 -38.23
C ASP A 149 -23.91 -30.57 -39.03
N PRO A 150 -25.21 -30.21 -39.17
CA PRO A 150 -26.10 -30.87 -40.11
C PRO A 150 -25.94 -30.28 -41.52
N GLU A 151 -25.35 -31.08 -42.40
CA GLU A 151 -25.34 -30.88 -43.85
C GLU A 151 -26.77 -30.81 -44.42
N THR A 152 -27.13 -29.70 -45.05
CA THR A 152 -28.10 -29.62 -46.16
C THR A 152 -27.75 -28.47 -47.09
#